data_AF-A0AAD8AU76-F1
#
_entry.id   AF-A0AAD8AU76-F1
#
_cell.length_a   1.000
_cell.length_b   1.000
_cell.length_c   1.000
_cell.angle_alpha   90.00
_cell.angle_beta   90.00
_cell.angle_gamma   90.00
#
_symmetry.space_group_name_H-M   'P 1'
#
loop_
_entity.id
_entity.type
_entity.pdbx_description
1 polymer ?
#
loop_
_entity_poly.entity_id
_entity_poly.type
_entity_poly.pdbx_seq_one_letter_code
_entity_poly.pdbx_strand_id
1 'polypeptide(L)'
;MGKYPIKEFWGSILSRSSGEVSYQGVMGKYPIKEFWGSILSRSSGEVAYQGVLGKYPIKEFWGSMLSRSYGEVSYQGVMGKYPIKEFWGSMLSRSSVEVAYQGVMGKYPFNEFWGSILSSSSGKVSYQGVLGKYPINELWGSMLSRSSGEVSYQGVLGKYPINEFWGSVLSMSDGIVSYQ
;
A
#
# COMPACT_ATOMS: atom_id res chain seq x y z
N MET A 1 11.28 -21.96 -17.03
CA MET A 1 11.56 -21.75 -15.60
C MET A 1 10.45 -22.40 -14.80
N GLY A 2 10.80 -23.22 -13.80
CA GLY A 2 10.01 -24.34 -13.29
C GLY A 2 8.62 -24.01 -12.75
N LYS A 3 7.67 -24.90 -13.03
CA LYS A 3 6.27 -24.89 -12.59
C LYS A 3 6.12 -25.32 -11.12
N TYR A 4 6.86 -24.70 -10.20
CA TYR A 4 6.79 -25.09 -8.78
C TYR A 4 6.42 -23.90 -7.91
N PRO A 5 5.52 -24.09 -6.93
CA PRO A 5 5.23 -23.07 -5.94
C PRO A 5 6.52 -22.70 -5.21
N ILE A 6 6.73 -21.40 -5.01
CA ILE A 6 7.86 -20.93 -4.21
C ILE A 6 7.46 -21.12 -2.75
N LYS A 7 8.25 -21.90 -2.00
CA LYS A 7 7.99 -22.10 -0.58
C LYS A 7 8.18 -20.77 0.17
N GLU A 8 9.34 -20.17 0.03
CA GLU A 8 9.71 -18.95 0.72
C GLU A 8 10.39 -17.99 -0.26
N PHE A 9 10.04 -16.71 -0.19
CA PHE A 9 10.71 -15.64 -0.94
C PHE A 9 11.11 -14.52 0.01
N TRP A 10 12.36 -14.08 -0.11
CA TRP A 10 12.92 -12.96 0.62
C TRP A 10 13.60 -12.01 -0.36
N GLY A 11 13.25 -10.73 -0.35
CA GLY A 11 13.86 -9.76 -1.26
C GLY A 11 13.64 -8.31 -0.89
N SER A 12 14.61 -7.47 -1.24
CA SER A 12 14.52 -6.02 -1.04
C SER A 12 14.95 -5.30 -2.30
N ILE A 13 14.26 -4.21 -2.62
CA ILE A 13 14.57 -3.37 -3.78
C ILE A 13 14.85 -1.96 -3.30
N LEU A 14 15.95 -1.39 -3.80
CA LEU A 14 16.37 -0.03 -3.51
C LEU A 14 16.56 0.73 -4.82
N SER A 15 15.86 1.84 -4.99
CA SER A 15 16.07 2.77 -6.10
C SER A 15 16.39 4.16 -5.60
N ARG A 16 17.40 4.78 -6.22
CA ARG A 16 17.74 6.19 -6.04
C ARG A 16 17.90 6.84 -7.40
N SER A 17 17.09 7.85 -7.68
CA SER A 17 17.05 8.52 -8.99
C SER A 17 16.98 10.04 -8.84
N SER A 18 17.51 10.76 -9.82
CA SER A 18 17.26 12.20 -9.99
C SER A 18 16.01 12.49 -10.84
N GLY A 19 15.49 11.49 -11.53
CA GLY A 19 14.25 11.55 -12.29
C GLY A 19 13.19 10.62 -11.70
N GLU A 20 12.17 10.29 -12.46
CA GLU A 20 11.07 9.43 -12.03
C GLU A 20 11.51 8.00 -11.68
N VAL A 21 10.75 7.36 -10.79
CA VAL A 21 10.88 5.94 -10.45
C VAL A 21 9.51 5.28 -10.53
N SER A 22 9.41 4.17 -11.27
CA SER A 22 8.17 3.42 -11.42
C SER A 22 8.37 1.94 -11.11
N TYR A 23 7.46 1.36 -10.32
CA TYR A 23 7.44 -0.05 -9.96
C TYR A 23 6.18 -0.72 -10.49
N GLN A 24 6.38 -1.74 -11.32
CA GLN A 24 5.30 -2.53 -11.90
C GLN A 24 5.58 -4.03 -11.81
N GLY A 25 4.62 -4.81 -11.32
CA GLY A 25 4.69 -6.28 -11.35
C GLY A 25 5.95 -6.86 -10.70
N VAL A 26 6.43 -6.18 -9.66
CA VAL A 26 7.74 -6.41 -9.05
C VAL A 26 7.86 -7.80 -8.44
N MET A 27 6.77 -8.36 -7.92
CA MET A 27 6.81 -9.60 -7.16
C MET A 27 5.97 -10.71 -7.82
N GLY A 28 6.54 -11.92 -7.87
CA GLY A 28 5.86 -13.21 -8.00
C GLY A 28 4.97 -13.46 -9.24
N LYS A 29 5.37 -14.42 -10.08
CA LYS A 29 4.52 -15.03 -11.13
C LYS A 29 4.00 -16.43 -10.76
N TYR A 30 4.11 -16.84 -9.50
CA TYR A 30 3.71 -18.16 -9.02
C TYR A 30 3.15 -18.07 -7.59
N PRO A 31 2.36 -19.06 -7.12
CA PRO A 31 1.95 -19.13 -5.72
C PRO A 31 3.17 -19.16 -4.80
N ILE A 32 3.08 -18.40 -3.71
CA ILE A 32 4.14 -18.31 -2.68
C ILE A 32 3.53 -18.71 -1.34
N LYS A 33 4.16 -19.61 -0.59
CA LYS A 33 3.67 -19.90 0.76
C LYS A 33 3.99 -18.72 1.68
N GLU A 34 5.25 -18.34 1.77
CA GLU A 34 5.70 -17.23 2.63
C GLU A 34 6.48 -16.20 1.82
N PHE A 35 6.06 -14.94 1.92
CA PHE A 35 6.71 -13.81 1.27
C PHE A 35 7.19 -12.79 2.29
N TRP A 36 8.44 -12.37 2.14
CA TRP A 36 9.05 -11.27 2.88
C TRP A 36 9.74 -10.31 1.92
N GLY A 37 9.39 -9.03 1.97
CA GLY A 37 10.13 -8.07 1.17
C GLY A 37 9.84 -6.60 1.36
N SER A 38 10.77 -5.79 0.86
CA SER A 38 10.70 -4.34 1.02
C SER A 38 11.06 -3.60 -0.27
N ILE A 39 10.46 -2.43 -0.47
CA ILE A 39 10.83 -1.50 -1.54
C ILE A 39 11.13 -0.14 -0.93
N LEU A 40 12.32 0.38 -1.23
CA LEU A 40 12.78 1.70 -0.81
C LEU A 40 13.09 2.55 -2.04
N SER A 41 12.47 3.72 -2.10
CA SER A 41 12.60 4.64 -3.24
C SER A 41 12.95 6.03 -2.78
N ARG A 42 14.00 6.60 -3.37
CA ARG A 42 14.36 8.00 -3.22
C ARG A 42 14.48 8.66 -4.57
N SER A 43 13.64 9.67 -4.82
CA SER A 43 13.55 10.36 -6.10
C SER A 43 13.54 11.87 -5.90
N SER A 44 14.09 12.62 -6.86
CA SER A 44 13.73 14.05 -7.00
C SER A 44 12.61 14.31 -7.99
N GLY A 45 12.31 13.35 -8.87
CA GLY A 45 11.07 13.35 -9.67
C GLY A 45 9.96 12.62 -8.93
N GLU A 46 9.02 12.03 -9.67
CA GLU A 46 7.90 11.27 -9.11
C GLU A 46 8.29 9.85 -8.70
N VAL A 47 7.46 9.23 -7.85
CA VAL A 47 7.52 7.80 -7.54
C VAL A 47 6.14 7.16 -7.71
N ALA A 48 6.03 6.16 -8.57
CA ALA A 48 4.78 5.45 -8.83
C ALA A 48 4.89 3.95 -8.52
N TYR A 49 3.87 3.41 -7.84
CA TYR A 49 3.72 1.98 -7.55
C TYR A 49 2.42 1.46 -8.14
N GLN A 50 2.51 0.51 -9.06
CA GLN A 50 1.34 -0.04 -9.75
C GLN A 50 1.40 -1.56 -9.79
N GLY A 51 0.43 -2.26 -9.17
CA GLY A 51 0.35 -3.73 -9.28
C GLY A 51 1.64 -4.42 -8.84
N VAL A 52 2.20 -3.97 -7.71
CA VAL A 52 3.54 -4.37 -7.26
C VAL A 52 3.56 -5.83 -6.79
N LEU A 53 2.53 -6.25 -6.06
CA LEU A 53 2.39 -7.64 -5.61
C LEU A 53 1.75 -8.52 -6.68
N GLY A 54 2.18 -9.78 -6.68
CA GLY A 54 1.97 -10.74 -7.77
C GLY A 54 0.52 -11.13 -8.06
N LYS A 55 0.40 -11.93 -9.13
CA LYS A 55 -0.88 -12.43 -9.67
C LYS A 55 -1.23 -13.84 -9.16
N TYR A 56 -0.84 -14.19 -7.95
CA TYR A 56 -1.09 -15.54 -7.42
C TYR A 56 -1.34 -15.51 -5.91
N PRO A 57 -1.99 -16.55 -5.35
CA PRO A 57 -2.24 -16.64 -3.92
C PRO A 57 -0.93 -16.63 -3.12
N ILE A 58 -0.96 -15.93 -1.99
CA ILE A 58 0.11 -15.94 -0.99
C ILE A 58 -0.50 -16.40 0.32
N LYS A 59 0.12 -17.35 1.03
CA LYS A 59 -0.42 -17.74 2.35
C LYS A 59 -0.12 -16.64 3.36
N GLU A 60 1.16 -16.29 3.50
CA GLU A 60 1.64 -15.28 4.44
C GLU A 60 2.45 -14.23 3.71
N PHE A 61 2.07 -12.96 3.87
CA PHE A 61 2.78 -11.83 3.28
C PHE A 61 3.28 -10.88 4.36
N TRP A 62 4.57 -10.55 4.29
CA TRP A 62 5.21 -9.51 5.07
C TRP A 62 5.92 -8.53 4.14
N GLY A 63 5.54 -7.26 4.19
CA GLY A 63 6.30 -6.29 3.41
C GLY A 63 6.05 -4.81 3.64
N SER A 64 7.02 -4.02 3.22
CA SER A 64 7.03 -2.57 3.46
C SER A 64 7.39 -1.79 2.20
N MET A 65 6.73 -0.66 1.99
CA MET A 65 7.09 0.31 0.94
C MET A 65 7.43 1.65 1.58
N LEU A 66 8.62 2.16 1.26
CA LEU A 66 9.11 3.45 1.74
C LEU A 66 9.47 4.33 0.54
N SER A 67 8.84 5.50 0.47
CA SER A 67 9.04 6.46 -0.61
C SER A 67 9.40 7.83 -0.07
N ARG A 68 10.47 8.40 -0.61
CA ARG A 68 10.82 9.81 -0.44
C ARG A 68 10.99 10.45 -1.80
N SER A 69 10.17 11.46 -2.07
CA SER A 69 10.08 12.14 -3.34
C SER A 69 10.09 13.65 -3.12
N TYR A 70 10.76 14.40 -4.00
CA TYR A 70 10.50 15.84 -4.12
C TYR A 70 9.33 16.13 -5.07
N GLY A 71 8.97 15.19 -5.95
CA GLY A 71 7.73 15.21 -6.73
C GLY A 71 6.62 14.43 -6.04
N GLU A 72 5.67 13.96 -6.84
CA GLU A 72 4.53 13.17 -6.35
C GLU A 72 4.93 11.75 -5.93
N VAL A 73 4.11 11.14 -5.08
CA VAL A 73 4.15 9.72 -4.77
C VAL A 73 2.77 9.12 -4.97
N SER A 74 2.64 8.14 -5.86
CA SER A 74 1.36 7.48 -6.14
C SER A 74 1.42 5.97 -5.91
N TYR A 75 0.36 5.43 -5.29
CA TYR A 75 0.15 4.01 -5.09
C TYR A 75 -1.18 3.61 -5.68
N GLN A 76 -1.17 2.72 -6.68
CA GLN A 76 -2.37 2.24 -7.34
C GLN A 76 -2.39 0.71 -7.42
N GLY A 77 -3.42 0.07 -6.85
CA GLY A 77 -3.57 -1.38 -6.99
C GLY A 77 -2.33 -2.15 -6.52
N VAL A 78 -1.70 -1.70 -5.43
CA VAL A 78 -0.37 -2.18 -5.01
C VAL A 78 -0.40 -3.67 -4.72
N MET A 79 -1.46 -4.14 -4.07
CA MET A 79 -1.65 -5.55 -3.76
C MET A 79 -2.33 -6.33 -4.89
N GLY A 80 -2.00 -7.63 -4.92
CA GLY A 80 -2.35 -8.55 -5.98
C GLY A 80 -3.85 -8.82 -6.13
N LYS A 81 -4.17 -9.49 -7.24
CA LYS A 81 -5.53 -9.91 -7.62
C LYS A 81 -5.87 -11.31 -7.10
N TYR A 82 -5.34 -11.74 -5.96
CA TYR A 82 -5.57 -13.09 -5.43
C TYR A 82 -5.62 -13.08 -3.91
N PRO A 83 -6.24 -14.12 -3.29
CA PRO A 83 -6.33 -14.20 -1.85
C PRO A 83 -4.96 -14.19 -1.19
N ILE A 84 -4.87 -13.46 -0.09
CA ILE A 84 -3.77 -13.53 0.86
C ILE A 84 -4.40 -13.95 2.18
N LYS A 85 -3.96 -15.06 2.77
CA LYS A 85 -4.58 -15.53 4.03
C LYS A 85 -4.26 -14.55 5.16
N GLU A 86 -2.98 -14.23 5.32
CA GLU A 86 -2.48 -13.35 6.36
C GLU A 86 -1.55 -12.30 5.74
N PHE A 87 -1.82 -11.03 6.04
CA PHE A 87 -1.05 -9.90 5.53
C PHE A 87 -0.53 -9.03 6.67
N TRP A 88 0.76 -8.73 6.63
CA TRP A 88 1.40 -7.69 7.41
C TRP A 88 2.14 -6.73 6.49
N GLY A 89 1.81 -5.44 6.57
CA GLY A 89 2.57 -4.47 5.81
C GLY A 89 2.44 -3.03 6.21
N SER A 90 3.35 -2.22 5.69
CA SER A 90 3.40 -0.79 5.99
C SER A 90 3.76 0.02 4.75
N MET A 91 3.10 1.15 4.55
CA MET A 91 3.47 2.12 3.54
C MET A 91 3.83 3.44 4.20
N LEU A 92 5.03 3.94 3.95
CA LEU A 92 5.51 5.23 4.43
C LEU A 92 5.91 6.11 3.25
N SER A 93 5.27 7.27 3.14
CA SER A 93 5.48 8.19 2.03
C SER A 93 5.79 9.59 2.52
N ARG A 94 6.81 10.19 1.92
CA ARG A 94 7.16 11.60 2.09
C ARG A 94 7.28 12.24 0.71
N SER A 95 6.45 13.23 0.45
CA SER A 95 6.45 14.03 -0.77
C SER A 95 6.54 15.52 -0.44
N SER A 96 7.08 16.32 -1.36
CA SER A 96 6.95 17.78 -1.30
C SER A 96 5.73 18.31 -2.08
N VAL A 97 5.04 17.46 -2.84
CA VAL A 97 3.90 17.84 -3.70
C VAL A 97 2.64 17.09 -3.30
N GLU A 98 2.51 15.81 -3.64
CA GLU A 98 1.31 15.03 -3.35
C GLU A 98 1.66 13.60 -3.00
N VAL A 99 0.85 13.03 -2.10
CA VAL A 99 0.81 11.58 -1.88
C VAL A 99 -0.61 11.08 -2.17
N ALA A 100 -0.74 10.15 -3.11
CA ALA A 100 -2.03 9.58 -3.49
C ALA A 100 -2.04 8.06 -3.32
N TYR A 101 -3.11 7.55 -2.71
CA TYR A 101 -3.37 6.12 -2.52
C TYR A 101 -4.72 5.76 -3.14
N GLN A 102 -4.72 4.88 -4.15
CA GLN A 102 -5.93 4.47 -4.84
C GLN A 102 -6.01 2.95 -4.94
N GLY A 103 -7.05 2.33 -4.38
CA GLY A 103 -7.26 0.90 -4.53
C GLY A 103 -6.06 0.08 -4.05
N VAL A 104 -5.42 0.50 -2.96
CA VAL A 104 -4.12 -0.04 -2.53
C VAL A 104 -4.20 -1.54 -2.26
N MET A 105 -5.30 -1.98 -1.67
CA MET A 105 -5.51 -3.37 -1.31
C MET A 105 -6.26 -4.16 -2.40
N GLY A 106 -6.04 -5.48 -2.38
CA GLY A 106 -6.50 -6.41 -3.40
C GLY A 106 -8.02 -6.60 -3.44
N LYS A 107 -8.46 -7.31 -4.48
CA LYS A 107 -9.87 -7.65 -4.74
C LYS A 107 -10.25 -9.03 -4.18
N TYR A 108 -9.68 -9.46 -3.06
CA TYR A 108 -9.89 -10.82 -2.56
C TYR A 108 -9.94 -10.84 -1.03
N PRO A 109 -10.57 -11.87 -0.43
CA PRO A 109 -10.69 -11.96 1.01
C PRO A 109 -9.32 -12.14 1.67
N PHE A 110 -9.24 -11.61 2.89
CA PHE A 110 -8.16 -11.83 3.84
C PHE A 110 -8.76 -12.48 5.09
N ASN A 111 -8.05 -13.41 5.72
CA ASN A 111 -8.44 -13.83 7.06
C ASN A 111 -7.99 -12.76 8.05
N GLU A 112 -6.70 -12.43 8.02
CA GLU A 112 -6.10 -11.45 8.91
C GLU A 112 -5.35 -10.40 8.10
N PHE A 113 -5.59 -9.14 8.43
CA PHE A 113 -4.89 -8.03 7.83
C PHE A 113 -4.34 -7.10 8.91
N TRP A 114 -3.05 -6.82 8.83
CA TRP A 114 -2.34 -5.85 9.64
C TRP A 114 -1.64 -4.85 8.73
N GLY A 115 -2.08 -3.60 8.79
CA GLY A 115 -1.55 -2.55 7.91
C GLY A 115 -1.42 -1.20 8.56
N SER A 116 -0.39 -0.48 8.15
CA SER A 116 -0.25 0.94 8.47
C SER A 116 0.08 1.75 7.21
N ILE A 117 -0.53 2.92 7.09
CA ILE A 117 -0.18 3.90 6.06
C ILE A 117 0.16 5.21 6.75
N LEU A 118 1.38 5.68 6.51
CA LEU A 118 1.91 6.93 7.05
C LEU A 118 2.29 7.85 5.89
N SER A 119 1.68 9.02 5.83
CA SER A 119 1.88 9.96 4.72
C SER A 119 2.22 11.33 5.23
N SER A 120 3.26 11.92 4.66
CA SER A 120 3.62 13.31 4.86
C SER A 120 3.76 14.01 3.51
N SER A 121 3.02 15.10 3.33
CA SER A 121 3.13 15.94 2.13
C SER A 121 3.24 17.42 2.50
N SER A 122 3.91 18.21 1.68
CA SER A 122 3.80 19.68 1.74
C SER A 122 2.64 20.22 0.89
N GLY A 123 2.06 19.41 0.00
CA GLY A 123 0.85 19.78 -0.75
C GLY A 123 -0.34 18.95 -0.30
N LYS A 124 -0.77 17.94 -1.07
CA LYS A 124 -1.98 17.15 -0.77
C LYS A 124 -1.67 15.73 -0.33
N VAL A 125 -2.60 15.14 0.43
CA VAL A 125 -2.65 13.71 0.69
C VAL A 125 -4.05 13.20 0.38
N SER A 126 -4.16 12.21 -0.50
CA SER A 126 -5.45 11.64 -0.93
C SER A 126 -5.49 10.13 -0.74
N TYR A 127 -6.62 9.64 -0.21
CA TYR A 127 -6.90 8.22 -0.04
C TYR A 127 -8.24 7.88 -0.66
N GLN A 128 -8.24 6.96 -1.60
CA GLN A 128 -9.44 6.54 -2.32
C GLN A 128 -9.53 5.02 -2.39
N GLY A 129 -10.58 4.43 -1.82
CA GLY A 129 -10.80 2.98 -1.95
C GLY A 129 -9.63 2.17 -1.41
N VAL A 130 -9.01 2.59 -0.30
CA VAL A 130 -7.75 2.00 0.18
C VAL A 130 -7.94 0.52 0.47
N LEU A 131 -8.95 0.15 1.27
CA LEU A 131 -9.27 -1.23 1.60
C LEU A 131 -10.09 -1.91 0.49
N GLY A 132 -9.89 -3.23 0.38
CA GLY A 132 -10.40 -4.06 -0.71
C GLY A 132 -11.93 -4.22 -0.72
N LYS A 133 -12.44 -4.84 -1.78
CA LYS A 133 -13.90 -5.04 -2.00
C LYS A 133 -14.41 -6.39 -1.49
N TYR A 134 -13.82 -6.99 -0.47
CA TYR A 134 -14.14 -8.37 -0.06
C TYR A 134 -14.09 -8.52 1.46
N PRO A 135 -14.73 -9.58 2.01
CA PRO A 135 -14.77 -9.81 3.44
C PRO A 135 -13.37 -9.94 4.04
N ILE A 136 -13.21 -9.41 5.25
CA ILE A 136 -12.02 -9.57 6.08
C ILE A 136 -12.50 -10.07 7.44
N ASN A 137 -11.90 -11.13 7.98
CA ASN A 137 -12.30 -11.57 9.32
C ASN A 137 -11.75 -10.58 10.37
N GLU A 138 -10.44 -10.35 10.37
CA GLU A 138 -9.80 -9.43 11.31
C GLU A 138 -8.99 -8.37 10.57
N LEU A 139 -9.28 -7.10 10.88
CA LEU A 139 -8.61 -5.95 10.28
C LEU A 139 -7.99 -5.06 11.37
N TRP A 140 -6.67 -5.00 11.38
CA TRP A 140 -5.87 -4.08 12.17
C TRP A 140 -5.25 -3.03 11.24
N GLY A 141 -5.77 -1.80 11.29
CA GLY A 141 -5.44 -0.77 10.31
C GLY A 141 -5.21 0.60 10.92
N SER A 142 -4.07 1.24 10.65
CA SER A 142 -3.87 2.64 11.02
C SER A 142 -3.50 3.51 9.81
N MET A 143 -4.04 4.72 9.78
CA MET A 143 -3.69 5.72 8.78
C MET A 143 -3.33 7.03 9.46
N LEU A 144 -2.12 7.50 9.23
CA LEU A 144 -1.65 8.80 9.71
C LEU A 144 -1.30 9.68 8.51
N SER A 145 -1.88 10.87 8.48
CA SER A 145 -1.58 11.86 7.45
C SER A 145 -1.14 13.16 8.07
N ARG A 146 -0.06 13.71 7.55
CA ARG A 146 0.37 15.07 7.81
C ARG A 146 0.50 15.83 6.50
N SER A 147 -0.17 16.96 6.40
CA SER A 147 -0.17 17.80 5.22
C SER A 147 -0.13 19.27 5.58
N SER A 148 0.52 20.11 4.78
CA SER A 148 0.28 21.57 4.85
C SER A 148 -0.84 22.03 3.91
N GLY A 149 -1.31 21.17 3.00
CA GLY A 149 -2.47 21.43 2.15
C GLY A 149 -3.70 20.64 2.59
N GLU A 150 -4.31 19.91 1.67
CA GLU A 150 -5.54 19.14 1.92
C GLU A 150 -5.22 17.69 2.29
N VAL A 151 -6.07 17.08 3.12
CA VAL A 151 -6.14 15.64 3.33
C VAL A 151 -7.54 15.16 3.00
N SER A 152 -7.68 14.20 2.08
CA SER A 152 -8.97 13.64 1.71
C SER A 152 -9.01 12.12 1.84
N TYR A 153 -10.14 11.63 2.34
CA TYR A 153 -10.46 10.22 2.48
C TYR A 153 -11.78 9.95 1.77
N GLN A 154 -11.78 9.02 0.82
CA GLN A 154 -12.96 8.61 0.08
C GLN A 154 -13.07 7.08 0.05
N GLY A 155 -14.08 6.53 0.72
CA GLY A 155 -14.34 5.09 0.71
C GLY A 155 -13.14 4.27 1.20
N VAL A 156 -12.53 4.70 2.31
CA VAL A 156 -11.31 4.08 2.86
C VAL A 156 -11.56 2.62 3.24
N LEU A 157 -12.70 2.35 3.87
CA LEU A 157 -13.16 1.01 4.22
C LEU A 157 -13.88 0.37 3.03
N GLY A 158 -13.65 -0.93 2.85
CA GLY A 158 -14.24 -1.73 1.79
C GLY A 158 -15.77 -1.78 1.85
N LYS A 159 -16.39 -2.27 0.77
CA LYS A 159 -17.86 -2.39 0.66
C LYS A 159 -18.46 -3.59 1.41
N TYR A 160 -17.63 -4.46 1.99
CA TYR A 160 -18.00 -5.80 2.46
C TYR A 160 -17.70 -5.96 3.95
N PRO A 161 -18.34 -6.93 4.64
CA PRO A 161 -18.24 -7.04 6.08
C PRO A 161 -16.81 -7.27 6.55
N ILE A 162 -16.47 -6.58 7.63
CA ILE A 162 -15.30 -6.83 8.46
C ILE A 162 -15.85 -7.37 9.78
N ASN A 163 -15.44 -8.58 10.19
CA ASN A 163 -16.00 -9.16 11.42
C ASN A 163 -15.45 -8.44 12.65
N GLU A 164 -14.14 -8.21 12.69
CA GLU A 164 -13.45 -7.50 13.76
C GLU A 164 -12.54 -6.41 13.17
N PHE A 165 -12.72 -5.17 13.64
CA PHE A 165 -11.95 -4.02 13.17
C PHE A 165 -11.33 -3.28 14.35
N TRP A 166 -10.01 -3.15 14.30
CA TRP A 166 -9.24 -2.27 15.19
C TRP A 166 -8.43 -1.31 14.35
N GLY A 167 -8.75 -0.03 14.44
CA GLY A 167 -8.02 0.94 13.64
C GLY A 167 -8.26 2.38 14.02
N SER A 168 -7.38 3.22 13.50
CA SER A 168 -7.43 4.66 13.70
C SER A 168 -7.07 5.38 12.42
N VAL A 169 -7.74 6.51 12.18
CA VAL A 169 -7.37 7.47 11.15
C VAL A 169 -7.09 8.78 11.86
N LEU A 170 -5.86 9.26 11.73
CA LEU A 170 -5.41 10.53 12.30
C LEU A 170 -4.88 11.42 11.18
N SER A 171 -5.38 12.64 11.13
CA SER A 171 -5.02 13.62 10.10
C SER A 171 -4.65 14.94 10.75
N MET A 172 -3.48 15.45 10.40
CA MET A 172 -3.02 16.78 10.74
C MET A 172 -2.85 17.56 9.45
N SER A 173 -3.62 18.64 9.29
CA SER A 173 -3.60 19.47 8.10
C SER A 173 -3.68 20.93 8.46
N ASP A 174 -2.86 21.76 7.80
CA ASP A 174 -3.03 23.21 7.85
C ASP A 174 -4.17 23.67 6.92
N GLY A 175 -4.55 22.84 5.94
CA GLY A 175 -5.73 23.01 5.08
C GLY A 175 -6.92 22.12 5.46
N ILE A 176 -7.77 21.77 4.49
CA ILE A 176 -9.02 21.04 4.74
C ILE A 176 -8.75 19.54 4.92
N VAL A 177 -9.39 18.94 5.93
CA VAL A 177 -9.51 17.49 6.08
C VAL A 177 -10.93 17.06 5.74
N SER A 178 -11.09 16.17 4.76
CA SER A 178 -12.39 15.62 4.37
C SER A 178 -12.46 14.10 4.48
N TYR A 179 -13.61 13.59 4.94
CA TYR A 179 -13.92 12.17 5.05
C TYR A 179 -15.25 11.90 4.33
N GLN A 180 -15.23 10.99 3.35
CA GLN A 180 -16.36 10.63 2.49
C GLN A 180 -16.43 9.11 2.29
#